data_AF-A0A914ZZX4-F1
#
_entry.id   AF-A0A914ZZX4-F1
#
_cell.length_a   1.000
_cell.length_b   1.000
_cell.length_c   1.000
_cell.angle_alpha   90.00
_cell.angle_beta   90.00
_cell.angle_gamma   90.00
#
_symmetry.space_group_name_H-M   'P 1'
#
loop_
_entity.id
_entity.type
_entity.pdbx_description
1 polymer ?
#
loop_
_entity_poly.entity_id
_entity_poly.type
_entity_poly.pdbx_seq_one_letter_code
_entity_poly.pdbx_strand_id
1 'polypeptide(L)'
;MLYRYFKEMFNAMPLAALIGGRILGMHGGISPKLTSLQAIRDIQRPLEDFEVGSLACDLVWSDPDTNPERSGFRPNLEREPNKGIGQLFGSDTVQKLCEKLNIELIIRGHQAPLQGYAIFADGCLMTLFSAPGYKGSTKSDINMGASLQISANMNIAIKRIEVTEKFRQNRVQDGENMRALSKGIRRRS
;
A
#
# COMPACT_ATOMS: atom_id res chain seq x y z
N MET A 1 4.01 28.09 -2.37
CA MET A 1 4.37 28.05 -0.93
C MET A 1 3.73 26.87 -0.18
N LEU A 2 2.43 26.59 -0.31
CA LEU A 2 1.77 25.48 0.42
C LEU A 2 2.33 24.07 0.14
N TYR A 3 2.69 23.77 -1.11
CA TYR A 3 3.31 22.49 -1.49
C TYR A 3 4.57 22.14 -0.67
N ARG A 4 5.41 23.15 -0.36
CA ARG A 4 6.64 22.95 0.40
C ARG A 4 6.33 22.45 1.82
N TYR A 5 5.34 23.04 2.49
CA TYR A 5 4.93 22.63 3.84
C TYR A 5 4.37 21.21 3.86
N PHE A 6 3.59 20.81 2.84
CA PHE A 6 3.16 19.42 2.71
C PHE A 6 4.35 18.46 2.50
N LYS A 7 5.33 18.85 1.69
CA LYS A 7 6.55 18.05 1.49
C LYS A 7 7.32 17.87 2.80
N GLU A 8 7.53 18.95 3.56
CA GLU A 8 8.19 18.91 4.88
C GLU A 8 7.43 18.01 5.86
N MET A 9 6.10 18.10 5.90
CA MET A 9 5.25 17.23 6.72
C MET A 9 5.37 15.75 6.30
N PHE A 10 5.32 15.45 4.99
CA PHE A 10 5.43 14.07 4.50
C PHE A 10 6.79 13.44 4.80
N ASN A 11 7.87 14.23 4.72
CA ASN A 11 9.21 13.76 5.06
C ASN A 11 9.35 13.39 6.54
N ALA A 12 8.52 13.96 7.42
CA ALA A 12 8.52 13.67 8.86
C ALA A 12 7.58 12.52 9.28
N MET A 13 6.74 11.99 8.37
CA MET A 13 5.75 10.97 8.73
C MET A 13 6.39 9.65 9.19
N PRO A 14 5.77 8.94 10.14
CA PRO A 14 6.19 7.58 10.49
C PRO A 14 6.02 6.63 9.31
N LEU A 15 6.94 5.67 9.17
CA LEU A 15 6.94 4.70 8.06
C LEU A 15 6.24 3.37 8.39
N ALA A 16 6.09 3.08 9.69
CA ALA A 16 5.39 1.88 10.15
C ALA A 16 4.76 2.11 11.54
N ALA A 17 3.83 1.23 11.90
CA ALA A 17 3.20 1.19 13.21
C ALA A 17 3.19 -0.24 13.75
N LEU A 18 3.52 -0.41 15.03
CA LEU A 18 3.39 -1.70 15.73
C LEU A 18 2.15 -1.66 16.62
N ILE A 19 1.17 -2.50 16.32
CA ILE A 19 -0.14 -2.53 16.99
C ILE A 19 -0.18 -3.76 17.91
N GLY A 20 -0.40 -3.52 19.20
CA GLY A 20 -0.50 -4.58 20.21
C GLY A 20 0.74 -5.47 20.33
N GLY A 21 1.90 -5.02 19.84
CA GLY A 21 3.14 -5.80 19.80
C GLY A 21 3.15 -6.96 18.79
N ARG A 22 2.05 -7.18 18.06
CA ARG A 22 1.84 -8.39 17.23
C ARG A 22 1.53 -8.11 15.77
N ILE A 23 1.13 -6.89 15.43
CA ILE A 23 0.78 -6.52 14.06
C ILE A 23 1.68 -5.37 13.60
N LEU A 24 2.38 -5.54 12.48
CA LEU A 24 3.22 -4.50 11.89
C LEU A 24 2.52 -3.89 10.66
N GLY A 25 2.16 -2.61 10.76
CA GLY A 25 1.53 -1.84 9.70
C GLY A 25 2.53 -1.01 8.91
N MET A 26 2.44 -0.98 7.58
CA MET A 26 3.22 -0.10 6.68
C MET A 26 2.46 0.19 5.37
N HIS A 27 2.95 1.09 4.51
CA HIS A 27 2.27 1.39 3.24
C HIS A 27 2.58 0.34 2.16
N GLY A 28 3.88 0.22 1.85
CA GLY A 28 4.47 -0.69 0.88
C GLY A 28 4.51 -2.10 1.43
N GLY A 29 5.70 -2.63 1.70
CA GLY A 29 5.81 -3.95 2.26
C GLY A 29 7.19 -4.18 2.83
N ILE A 30 7.61 -5.43 2.83
CA ILE A 30 8.84 -5.83 3.50
C ILE A 30 10.08 -5.59 2.63
N SER A 31 11.24 -5.62 3.29
CA SER A 31 12.54 -5.35 2.69
C SER A 31 13.54 -6.42 3.13
N PRO A 32 14.51 -6.81 2.29
CA PRO A 32 15.65 -7.60 2.75
C PRO A 32 16.48 -6.87 3.82
N LYS A 33 16.38 -5.54 3.90
CA LYS A 33 17.04 -4.71 4.92
C LYS A 33 16.26 -4.63 6.23
N LEU A 34 15.01 -5.11 6.26
CA LEU A 34 14.19 -5.14 7.46
C LEU A 34 14.60 -6.33 8.34
N THR A 35 15.64 -6.13 9.15
CA THR A 35 16.20 -7.20 9.99
C THR A 35 15.70 -7.18 11.43
N SER A 36 15.18 -6.05 11.90
CA SER A 36 14.63 -5.87 13.25
C SER A 36 13.63 -4.72 13.26
N LEU A 37 12.79 -4.64 14.30
CA LEU A 37 11.95 -3.45 14.53
C LEU A 37 12.80 -2.19 14.79
N GLN A 38 14.02 -2.36 15.32
CA GLN A 38 14.96 -1.26 15.54
C GLN A 38 15.44 -0.65 14.21
N ALA A 39 15.63 -1.47 13.17
CA ALA A 39 16.00 -0.98 11.84
C ALA A 39 15.01 0.08 11.29
N ILE A 40 13.71 -0.05 11.61
CA ILE A 40 12.71 0.97 11.25
C ILE A 40 12.85 2.22 12.11
N ARG A 41 13.09 2.05 13.42
CA ARG A 41 13.25 3.17 14.37
C ARG A 41 14.46 4.03 14.04
N ASP A 42 15.54 3.41 13.56
CA ASP A 42 16.82 4.05 13.25
C ASP A 42 16.77 4.90 11.96
N ILE A 43 15.73 4.74 11.12
CA ILE A 43 15.54 5.60 9.95
C ILE A 43 15.38 7.05 10.42
N GLN A 44 16.36 7.88 10.06
CA GLN A 44 16.35 9.30 10.40
C GLN A 44 15.19 10.01 9.69
N ARG A 45 14.49 10.87 10.44
CA ARG A 45 13.41 11.71 9.93
C ARG A 45 13.62 13.15 10.42
N PRO A 46 13.33 14.16 9.60
CA PRO A 46 12.71 14.09 8.27
C PRO A 46 13.59 13.39 7.24
N LEU A 47 12.98 12.67 6.29
CA LEU A 47 13.72 12.11 5.16
C LEU A 47 14.24 13.28 4.31
N GLU A 48 15.55 13.54 4.35
CA GLU A 48 16.17 14.59 3.53
C GLU A 48 16.02 14.25 2.04
N ASP A 49 16.35 13.00 1.69
CA ASP A 49 16.16 12.41 0.37
C ASP A 49 15.45 11.05 0.46
N PHE A 50 14.60 10.77 -0.52
CA PHE A 50 13.94 9.47 -0.67
C PHE A 50 14.78 8.57 -1.57
N GLU A 51 15.79 7.94 -0.99
CA GLU A 51 16.76 7.12 -1.72
C GLU A 51 16.16 5.78 -2.18
N VAL A 52 16.18 5.54 -3.49
CA VAL A 52 15.76 4.26 -4.08
C VAL A 52 16.68 3.14 -3.58
N GLY A 53 16.08 2.06 -3.09
CA GLY A 53 16.81 0.93 -2.52
C GLY A 53 17.10 1.09 -1.02
N SER A 54 16.76 2.20 -0.37
CA SER A 54 16.78 2.30 1.09
C SER A 54 15.67 1.45 1.74
N LEU A 55 15.80 1.16 3.04
CA LEU A 55 14.72 0.52 3.81
C LEU A 55 13.44 1.38 3.79
N ALA A 56 13.57 2.70 3.88
CA ALA A 56 12.44 3.62 3.80
C ALA A 56 11.71 3.53 2.45
N CYS A 57 12.45 3.40 1.35
CA CYS A 57 11.88 3.18 0.02
C CYS A 57 11.09 1.87 -0.05
N ASP A 58 11.69 0.77 0.39
CA ASP A 58 11.05 -0.55 0.35
C ASP A 58 9.77 -0.60 1.22
N LEU A 59 9.78 0.01 2.41
CA LEU A 59 8.60 0.11 3.29
C LEU A 59 7.41 0.83 2.64
N VAL A 60 7.63 1.61 1.59
CA VAL A 60 6.61 2.38 0.85
C VAL A 60 6.27 1.75 -0.51
N TRP A 61 7.23 1.11 -1.18
CA TRP A 61 7.07 0.66 -2.58
C TRP A 61 7.05 -0.85 -2.81
N SER A 62 7.42 -1.66 -1.81
CA SER A 62 7.43 -3.11 -1.99
C SER A 62 6.01 -3.70 -2.13
N ASP A 63 5.89 -4.79 -2.89
CA ASP A 63 4.66 -5.52 -3.14
C ASP A 63 4.84 -7.04 -2.95
N PRO A 64 3.81 -7.77 -2.49
CA PRO A 64 3.83 -9.23 -2.52
C PRO A 64 3.82 -9.73 -3.97
N ASP A 65 4.66 -10.72 -4.27
CA ASP A 65 4.61 -11.46 -5.53
C ASP A 65 3.64 -12.63 -5.39
N THR A 66 2.51 -12.56 -6.09
CA THR A 66 1.43 -13.55 -5.98
C THR A 66 1.66 -14.80 -6.84
N ASN A 67 2.80 -14.89 -7.54
CA ASN A 67 3.15 -16.11 -8.27
C ASN A 67 3.68 -17.18 -7.28
N PRO A 68 3.00 -18.34 -7.14
CA PRO A 68 3.37 -19.35 -6.15
C PRO A 68 4.74 -20.00 -6.42
N GLU A 69 5.22 -19.97 -7.66
CA GLU A 69 6.52 -20.53 -8.04
C GLU A 69 7.70 -19.62 -7.66
N ARG A 70 7.42 -18.42 -7.14
CA ARG A 70 8.44 -17.41 -6.86
C ARG A 70 8.60 -17.20 -5.36
N SER A 71 9.82 -17.40 -4.87
CA SER A 71 10.22 -17.20 -3.47
C SER A 71 11.23 -16.07 -3.33
N GLY A 72 11.50 -15.64 -2.09
CA GLY A 72 12.53 -14.64 -1.82
C GLY A 72 12.15 -13.22 -2.25
N PHE A 73 13.16 -12.34 -2.28
CA PHE A 73 13.05 -10.96 -2.73
C PHE A 73 13.55 -10.80 -4.17
N ARG A 74 12.94 -9.90 -4.93
CA ARG A 74 13.40 -9.45 -6.25
C ARG A 74 13.18 -7.94 -6.42
N PRO A 75 13.95 -7.23 -7.26
CA PRO A 75 13.64 -5.86 -7.62
C PRO A 75 12.21 -5.76 -8.22
N ASN A 76 11.44 -4.77 -7.78
CA ASN A 76 10.10 -4.55 -8.31
C ASN A 76 10.14 -3.75 -9.62
N LEU A 77 10.39 -4.47 -10.72
CA LEU A 77 10.39 -3.92 -12.09
C LEU A 77 8.98 -3.65 -12.63
N GLU A 78 7.94 -4.12 -11.95
CA GLU A 78 6.53 -3.85 -12.31
C GLU A 78 6.14 -2.40 -11.98
N ARG A 79 6.76 -1.82 -10.94
CA ARG A 79 6.55 -0.43 -10.52
C ARG A 79 7.43 0.55 -11.28
N GLU A 80 8.69 0.18 -11.54
CA GLU A 80 9.64 0.98 -12.32
C GLU A 80 10.49 0.06 -13.22
N PRO A 81 10.27 0.04 -14.54
CA PRO A 81 10.88 -0.95 -15.44
C PRO A 81 12.41 -0.87 -15.61
N ASN A 82 13.04 0.29 -15.38
CA ASN A 82 14.44 0.49 -15.76
C ASN A 82 15.43 0.06 -14.66
N LYS A 83 15.12 0.39 -13.42
CA LYS A 83 15.98 0.20 -12.24
C LYS A 83 15.23 -0.47 -11.07
N GLY A 84 13.90 -0.53 -11.14
CA GLY A 84 13.07 -1.05 -10.06
C GLY A 84 12.88 -0.03 -8.94
N ILE A 85 11.78 -0.17 -8.20
CA ILE A 85 11.54 0.60 -6.98
C ILE A 85 10.82 -0.25 -5.94
N GLY A 86 11.42 -0.38 -4.75
CA GLY A 86 10.97 -1.38 -3.78
C GLY A 86 11.30 -2.81 -4.21
N GLN A 87 10.70 -3.77 -3.51
CA GLN A 87 10.91 -5.21 -3.74
C GLN A 87 9.59 -5.92 -4.08
N LEU A 88 9.67 -6.93 -4.93
CA LEU A 88 8.72 -8.03 -4.95
C LEU A 88 9.15 -9.06 -3.91
N PHE A 89 8.21 -9.58 -3.12
CA PHE A 89 8.52 -10.53 -2.05
C PHE A 89 7.54 -11.71 -2.01
N GLY A 90 8.08 -12.93 -1.91
CA GLY A 90 7.29 -14.17 -1.87
C GLY A 90 6.70 -14.47 -0.49
N SER A 91 5.80 -15.45 -0.44
CA SER A 91 5.15 -15.90 0.82
C SER A 91 6.16 -16.30 1.89
N ASP A 92 7.23 -16.99 1.49
CA ASP A 92 8.27 -17.47 2.40
C ASP A 92 8.98 -16.32 3.13
N THR A 93 9.18 -15.18 2.47
CA THR A 93 9.83 -14.01 3.09
C THR A 93 8.95 -13.33 4.13
N VAL A 94 7.62 -13.34 3.92
CA VAL A 94 6.65 -12.82 4.88
C VAL A 94 6.66 -13.68 6.15
N GLN A 95 6.52 -14.99 5.98
CA GLN A 95 6.48 -15.94 7.10
C GLN A 95 7.77 -15.89 7.92
N LYS A 96 8.93 -15.96 7.26
CA LYS A 96 10.25 -15.84 7.92
C LYS A 96 10.39 -14.52 8.67
N LEU A 97 9.88 -13.42 8.12
CA LEU A 97 9.96 -12.13 8.80
C LEU A 97 9.03 -12.06 10.02
N CYS A 98 7.81 -12.58 9.90
CA CYS A 98 6.87 -12.66 11.02
C CYS A 98 7.48 -13.42 12.21
N GLU A 99 8.05 -14.59 11.94
CA GLU A 99 8.80 -15.38 12.93
C GLU A 99 9.98 -14.58 13.50
N LYS A 100 10.82 -14.00 12.65
CA LYS A 100 12.02 -13.25 13.04
C LYS A 100 11.71 -12.05 13.93
N LEU A 101 10.63 -11.32 13.64
CA LEU A 101 10.22 -10.14 14.39
C LEU A 101 9.27 -10.46 15.55
N ASN A 102 8.90 -11.74 15.72
CA ASN A 102 7.90 -12.21 16.67
C ASN A 102 6.56 -11.45 16.55
N ILE A 103 6.06 -11.33 15.32
CA ILE A 103 4.76 -10.74 14.99
C ILE A 103 3.89 -11.77 14.27
N GLU A 104 2.58 -11.59 14.33
CA GLU A 104 1.60 -12.51 13.76
C GLU A 104 1.12 -12.07 12.37
N LEU A 105 1.07 -10.75 12.13
CA LEU A 105 0.46 -10.19 10.92
C LEU A 105 1.18 -8.92 10.45
N ILE A 106 1.37 -8.82 9.14
CA ILE A 106 1.70 -7.57 8.46
C ILE A 106 0.44 -7.01 7.81
N ILE A 107 0.12 -5.74 8.10
CA ILE A 107 -0.97 -5.03 7.43
C ILE A 107 -0.36 -3.98 6.51
N ARG A 108 -0.76 -3.98 5.24
CA ARG A 108 -0.21 -3.08 4.24
C ARG A 108 -1.26 -2.44 3.35
N GLY A 109 -0.86 -1.43 2.56
CA GLY A 109 -1.70 -0.72 1.60
C GLY A 109 -1.30 -0.91 0.13
N HIS A 110 -1.19 0.20 -0.60
CA HIS A 110 -0.55 0.36 -1.93
C HIS A 110 -1.19 -0.36 -3.15
N GLN A 111 -1.69 -1.59 -2.99
CA GLN A 111 -2.41 -2.33 -4.02
C GLN A 111 -3.91 -2.27 -3.74
N ALA A 112 -4.72 -2.25 -4.81
CA ALA A 112 -6.17 -2.11 -4.75
C ALA A 112 -6.87 -3.43 -5.12
N PRO A 113 -6.97 -4.41 -4.21
CA PRO A 113 -7.71 -5.65 -4.45
C PRO A 113 -9.20 -5.38 -4.64
N LEU A 114 -9.88 -6.21 -5.42
CA LEU A 114 -11.28 -6.02 -5.78
C LEU A 114 -12.21 -5.98 -4.56
N GLN A 115 -11.94 -6.75 -3.52
CA GLN A 115 -12.76 -6.81 -2.30
C GLN A 115 -12.41 -5.71 -1.27
N GLY A 116 -11.51 -4.78 -1.62
CA GLY A 116 -10.97 -3.79 -0.69
C GLY A 116 -9.92 -4.36 0.28
N TYR A 117 -9.77 -5.67 0.34
CA TYR A 117 -8.67 -6.34 1.04
C TYR A 117 -8.25 -7.63 0.32
N ALA A 118 -7.07 -8.15 0.66
CA ALA A 118 -6.58 -9.46 0.23
C ALA A 118 -5.71 -10.07 1.33
N ILE A 119 -5.73 -11.40 1.44
CA ILE A 119 -4.90 -12.19 2.37
C ILE A 119 -3.81 -12.89 1.57
N PHE A 120 -2.61 -12.95 2.14
CA PHE A 120 -1.44 -13.59 1.55
C PHE A 120 -0.63 -14.31 2.63
N ALA A 121 0.26 -15.20 2.20
CA ALA A 121 1.20 -15.92 3.05
C ALA A 121 0.56 -16.61 4.26
N ASP A 122 -0.44 -17.45 4.00
CA ASP A 122 -1.18 -18.22 5.02
C ASP A 122 -1.75 -17.36 6.16
N GLY A 123 -2.15 -16.12 5.85
CA GLY A 123 -2.72 -15.20 6.82
C GLY A 123 -1.71 -14.28 7.49
N CYS A 124 -0.41 -14.44 7.25
CA CYS A 124 0.63 -13.57 7.82
C CYS A 124 0.69 -12.17 7.18
N LEU A 125 0.02 -11.94 6.04
CA LEU A 125 -0.09 -10.62 5.43
C LEU A 125 -1.51 -10.31 4.95
N MET A 126 -1.94 -9.08 5.23
CA MET A 126 -3.19 -8.51 4.74
C MET A 126 -2.91 -7.21 3.99
N THR A 127 -3.36 -7.15 2.73
CA THR A 127 -3.46 -5.91 1.96
C THR A 127 -4.82 -5.27 2.20
N LEU A 128 -4.85 -3.98 2.54
CA LEU A 128 -6.04 -3.19 2.81
C LEU A 128 -6.08 -1.97 1.88
N PHE A 129 -7.24 -1.70 1.30
CA PHE A 129 -7.45 -0.56 0.42
C PHE A 129 -8.79 0.10 0.70
N SER A 130 -8.77 1.38 1.07
CA SER A 130 -9.95 2.08 1.59
C SER A 130 -10.63 3.02 0.58
N ALA A 131 -10.16 3.06 -0.67
CA ALA A 131 -10.76 3.89 -1.72
C ALA A 131 -11.65 3.05 -2.65
N PRO A 132 -12.97 2.95 -2.39
CA PRO A 132 -13.89 2.19 -3.24
C PRO A 132 -14.00 2.83 -4.64
N GLY A 133 -14.08 2.01 -5.67
CA GLY A 133 -14.17 2.37 -7.10
C GLY A 133 -12.98 3.15 -7.65
N TYR A 134 -11.80 2.91 -7.09
CA TYR A 134 -10.53 3.40 -7.63
C TYR A 134 -10.16 2.75 -8.97
N LYS A 135 -10.47 1.45 -9.13
CA LYS A 135 -10.33 0.65 -10.34
C LYS A 135 -11.69 0.09 -10.76
N GLY A 136 -11.79 -0.27 -12.03
CA GLY A 136 -12.98 -0.82 -12.66
C GLY A 136 -14.02 0.24 -13.01
N SER A 137 -14.90 -0.10 -13.95
CA SER A 137 -15.97 0.80 -14.42
C SER A 137 -17.36 0.14 -14.41
N THR A 138 -17.39 -1.17 -14.22
CA THR A 138 -18.57 -2.03 -14.23
C THR A 138 -18.77 -2.64 -12.84
N LYS A 139 -19.96 -3.19 -12.59
CA LYS A 139 -20.25 -3.85 -11.31
C LYS A 139 -19.34 -5.07 -11.04
N SER A 140 -18.79 -5.70 -12.07
CA SER A 140 -17.95 -6.90 -11.96
C SER A 140 -16.48 -6.63 -11.72
N ASP A 141 -15.97 -5.43 -12.07
CA ASP A 141 -14.55 -5.10 -11.97
C ASP A 141 -14.25 -3.90 -11.06
N ILE A 142 -15.28 -3.25 -10.51
CA ILE A 142 -15.14 -2.14 -9.58
C ILE A 142 -14.65 -2.63 -8.21
N ASN A 143 -13.56 -2.05 -7.71
CA ASN A 143 -13.08 -2.43 -6.38
C ASN A 143 -13.95 -1.85 -5.27
N MET A 144 -14.18 -2.63 -4.22
CA MET A 144 -14.67 -2.15 -2.94
C MET A 144 -13.56 -1.43 -2.18
N GLY A 145 -13.95 -0.75 -1.11
CA GLY A 145 -13.06 -0.28 -0.06
C GLY A 145 -13.19 -1.18 1.17
N ALA A 146 -12.20 -1.17 2.05
CA ALA A 146 -12.30 -1.79 3.36
C ALA A 146 -11.59 -0.97 4.43
N SER A 147 -11.98 -1.19 5.68
CA SER A 147 -11.32 -0.72 6.90
C SER A 147 -11.27 -1.83 7.93
N LEU A 148 -10.36 -1.72 8.89
CA LEU A 148 -10.17 -2.71 9.95
C LEU A 148 -10.52 -2.11 11.30
N GLN A 149 -11.23 -2.88 12.11
CA GLN A 149 -11.43 -2.62 13.52
C GLN A 149 -10.67 -3.69 14.30
N ILE A 150 -9.67 -3.28 15.07
CA ILE A 150 -8.85 -4.17 15.90
C ILE A 150 -9.22 -3.90 17.36
N SER A 151 -9.74 -4.91 18.04
CA SER A 151 -10.10 -4.82 19.46
C SER A 151 -8.87 -4.90 20.37
N ALA A 152 -9.02 -4.59 21.66
CA ALA A 152 -7.94 -4.73 22.66
C ALA A 152 -7.43 -6.19 22.79
N ASN A 153 -8.30 -7.17 22.54
CA ASN A 153 -7.94 -8.60 22.52
C ASN A 153 -7.33 -9.04 21.18
N MET A 154 -7.04 -8.09 20.28
CA MET A 154 -6.52 -8.27 18.93
C MET A 154 -7.43 -9.03 17.95
N ASN A 155 -8.72 -9.19 18.27
CA ASN A 155 -9.69 -9.63 17.28
C ASN A 155 -9.83 -8.57 16.17
N ILE A 156 -9.76 -9.01 14.91
CA ILE A 156 -9.86 -8.15 13.72
C ILE A 156 -11.23 -8.34 13.08
N ALA A 157 -11.96 -7.23 12.90
CA ALA A 157 -13.18 -7.18 12.11
C ALA A 157 -12.96 -6.33 10.85
N ILE A 158 -13.31 -6.88 9.69
CA ILE A 158 -13.20 -6.21 8.40
C ILE A 158 -14.54 -5.53 8.07
N LYS A 159 -14.52 -4.22 7.84
CA LYS A 159 -15.68 -3.45 7.38
C LYS A 159 -15.50 -3.06 5.92
N ARG A 160 -16.29 -3.67 5.04
CA ARG A 160 -16.29 -3.37 3.60
C ARG A 160 -17.15 -2.14 3.29
N ILE A 161 -16.76 -1.44 2.25
CA ILE A 161 -17.38 -0.20 1.77
C ILE A 161 -17.64 -0.40 0.28
N GLU A 162 -18.92 -0.42 -0.10
CA GLU A 162 -19.33 -0.56 -1.49
C GLU A 162 -19.53 0.80 -2.16
N VAL A 163 -19.37 0.83 -3.48
CA VAL A 163 -19.71 2.01 -4.28
C VAL A 163 -21.20 1.95 -4.60
N THR A 164 -21.96 2.97 -4.21
CA THR A 164 -23.35 3.08 -4.64
C THR A 164 -23.43 3.42 -6.12
N GLU A 165 -24.49 2.96 -6.79
CA GLU A 165 -24.75 3.24 -8.20
C GLU A 165 -24.77 4.75 -8.51
N LYS A 166 -25.34 5.55 -7.59
CA LYS A 166 -25.37 7.01 -7.69
C LYS A 166 -23.97 7.62 -7.67
N PHE A 167 -23.10 7.16 -6.76
CA PHE A 167 -21.71 7.65 -6.69
C PHE A 167 -20.89 7.24 -7.92
N ARG A 168 -21.22 6.10 -8.53
CA ARG A 168 -20.64 5.63 -9.79
C ARG A 168 -20.97 6.58 -10.94
N GLN A 169 -22.25 6.92 -11.12
CA GLN A 169 -22.72 7.82 -12.18
C GLN A 169 -22.07 9.21 -12.07
N ASN A 170 -22.00 9.76 -10.86
CA ASN A 170 -21.36 11.05 -10.63
C ASN A 170 -19.87 11.05 -11.02
N ARG A 171 -19.10 10.01 -10.63
CA ARG A 171 -17.68 9.92 -11.01
C ARG A 171 -17.45 9.79 -12.51
N VAL A 172 -18.30 9.05 -13.21
CA VAL A 172 -18.23 8.95 -14.68
C VAL A 172 -18.46 10.33 -15.30
N GLN A 173 -19.51 11.03 -14.85
CA GLN A 173 -19.81 12.38 -15.31
C GLN A 173 -18.66 13.37 -15.03
N ASP A 174 -18.07 13.33 -13.84
CA ASP A 174 -16.94 14.19 -13.48
C ASP A 174 -15.70 13.92 -14.35
N GLY A 175 -15.43 12.64 -14.63
CA GLY A 175 -14.35 12.22 -15.53
C GLY A 175 -14.57 12.70 -16.97
N GLU A 176 -15.80 12.62 -17.48
CA GLU A 176 -16.17 13.16 -18.80
C GLU A 176 -16.04 14.68 -18.84
N ASN A 177 -16.51 15.38 -17.80
CA ASN A 177 -16.41 16.83 -17.68
C ASN A 177 -14.95 17.29 -17.68
N MET A 178 -14.06 16.63 -16.91
CA MET A 178 -12.62 16.94 -16.91
C MET A 178 -11.95 16.66 -18.26
N ARG A 179 -12.33 15.59 -18.96
CA ARG A 179 -11.84 15.29 -20.32
C ARG A 179 -12.32 16.33 -21.34
N ALA A 180 -13.55 16.81 -21.23
CA ALA A 180 -14.08 17.88 -22.07
C ALA A 180 -13.33 19.22 -21.83
N LEU A 181 -13.11 19.58 -20.57
CA LEU A 181 -12.35 20.77 -20.15
C LEU A 181 -10.91 20.77 -20.68
N SER A 182 -10.19 19.66 -20.52
CA SER A 182 -8.81 19.50 -21.03
C SER A 182 -8.71 19.54 -22.55
N LYS A 183 -9.68 19.00 -23.28
CA LYS A 183 -9.77 19.13 -24.75
C LYS A 183 -10.09 20.57 -25.19
N GLY A 184 -10.88 21.30 -24.41
CA GLY A 184 -11.19 22.71 -24.65
C GLY A 184 -9.97 23.63 -24.49
N ILE A 185 -9.11 23.34 -23.51
CA ILE A 185 -7.87 24.09 -23.26
C ILE A 185 -6.85 23.88 -24.40
N ARG A 186 -6.69 22.64 -24.90
CA ARG A 186 -5.79 22.33 -26.03
C ARG A 186 -6.23 22.91 -27.38
N ARG A 187 -7.50 23.32 -27.52
CA ARG A 187 -8.01 23.97 -28.75
C ARG A 187 -7.87 25.49 -28.73
N ARG A 188 -7.42 26.07 -27.62
CA ARG A 188 -7.23 27.53 -27.44
C ARG A 188 -5.76 27.93 -27.26
N SER A 189 -4.83 26.98 -27.44
CA SER A 189 -3.37 27.19 -27.44
C SER A 189 -2.81 27.08 -28.84
#